data_AF-A0A0L0BJI9-F1
#
_entry.id   AF-A0A0L0BJI9-F1
#
_cell.length_a   1.000
_cell.length_b   1.000
_cell.length_c   1.000
_cell.angle_alpha   90.00
_cell.angle_beta   90.00
_cell.angle_gamma   90.00
#
_symmetry.space_group_name_H-M   'P 1'
#
loop_
_entity.id
_entity.type
_entity.pdbx_description
1 polymer ?
#
loop_
_entity_poly.entity_id
_entity_poly.type
_entity_poly.pdbx_seq_one_letter_code
_entity_poly.pdbx_strand_id
1 'polypeptide(L)'
;MSDTSRLDPGEDFPEDLTMIDRDDLDILNSRNHRSRDSQYIADGETDPETEGQHHDLREELDRRQALRDTAATDDATNAEPGSEAREG
;
A
#
# COMPACT_ATOMS: atom_id res chain seq x y z
N MET A 1 -23.38 8.64 -0.41
CA MET A 1 -21.98 8.64 -0.84
C MET A 1 -21.64 7.19 -1.05
N SER A 2 -21.39 6.77 -2.28
CA SER A 2 -21.27 5.35 -2.61
C SER A 2 -19.84 4.91 -2.38
N ASP A 3 -19.64 4.07 -1.37
CA ASP A 3 -18.46 3.24 -1.15
C ASP A 3 -18.27 2.28 -2.34
N THR A 4 -17.57 2.74 -3.37
CA THR A 4 -17.08 1.89 -4.47
C THR A 4 -15.64 1.46 -4.17
N SER A 5 -15.41 0.83 -3.00
CA SER A 5 -14.19 0.03 -2.75
C SER A 5 -14.42 -1.37 -3.33
N ARG A 6 -14.60 -1.39 -4.64
CA ARG A 6 -14.74 -2.60 -5.44
C ARG A 6 -14.18 -2.27 -6.81
N LEU A 7 -12.86 -2.23 -6.89
CA LEU A 7 -12.17 -2.46 -8.16
C LEU A 7 -12.86 -3.62 -8.87
N ASP A 8 -13.53 -3.35 -9.98
CA ASP A 8 -14.27 -4.40 -10.68
C ASP A 8 -13.25 -5.44 -11.18
N PRO A 9 -13.53 -6.76 -11.13
CA PRO A 9 -12.64 -7.75 -11.74
C PRO A 9 -12.32 -7.49 -13.22
N GLY A 10 -13.10 -6.66 -13.92
CA GLY A 10 -12.83 -6.20 -15.29
C GLY A 10 -12.29 -4.77 -15.42
N GLU A 11 -11.96 -4.09 -14.33
CA GLU A 11 -11.44 -2.72 -14.37
C GLU A 11 -9.94 -2.70 -14.67
N ASP A 12 -9.54 -1.83 -15.61
CA ASP A 12 -8.15 -1.65 -16.03
C ASP A 12 -7.27 -1.15 -14.87
N PHE A 13 -5.96 -1.39 -14.98
CA PHE A 13 -5.01 -0.92 -13.98
C PHE A 13 -5.02 0.62 -13.93
N PRO A 14 -5.26 1.25 -12.76
CA PRO A 14 -5.39 2.69 -12.67
C PRO A 14 -4.05 3.40 -12.94
N GLU A 15 -4.09 4.49 -13.71
CA GLU A 15 -2.91 5.32 -14.01
C GLU A 15 -2.40 6.10 -12.79
N ASP A 16 -3.28 6.39 -11.81
CA ASP A 16 -2.93 7.12 -10.60
C ASP A 16 -3.34 6.36 -9.34
N LEU A 17 -2.35 5.80 -8.66
CA LEU A 17 -2.50 5.05 -7.41
C LEU A 17 -2.75 5.95 -6.20
N THR A 18 -2.47 7.26 -6.29
CA THR A 18 -2.59 8.18 -5.15
C THR A 18 -4.05 8.47 -4.78
N MET A 19 -4.97 8.31 -5.74
CA MET A 19 -6.41 8.48 -5.54
C MET A 19 -7.11 7.21 -5.04
N ILE A 20 -6.44 6.06 -5.09
CA ILE A 20 -6.98 4.77 -4.65
C ILE A 20 -6.88 4.68 -3.12
N ASP A 21 -7.90 4.19 -2.45
CA ASP A 21 -7.85 3.93 -1.00
C ASP A 21 -6.92 2.76 -0.65
N ARG A 22 -6.64 2.56 0.63
CA ARG A 22 -5.66 1.54 1.05
C ARG A 22 -6.15 0.13 0.75
N ASP A 23 -7.42 -0.14 1.00
CA ASP A 23 -7.99 -1.49 0.88
C ASP A 23 -7.99 -1.90 -0.60
N ASP A 24 -8.39 -0.99 -1.49
CA ASP A 24 -8.31 -1.22 -2.94
C ASP A 24 -6.87 -1.38 -3.44
N LEU A 25 -5.91 -0.64 -2.90
CA LEU A 25 -4.49 -0.78 -3.26
C LEU A 25 -3.94 -2.16 -2.87
N ASP A 26 -4.33 -2.69 -1.71
CA ASP A 26 -3.97 -4.04 -1.26
C ASP A 26 -4.65 -5.13 -2.14
N ILE A 27 -5.86 -4.86 -2.64
CA ILE A 27 -6.55 -5.72 -3.63
C ILE A 27 -5.80 -5.70 -4.97
N LEU A 28 -5.39 -4.54 -5.49
CA LEU A 28 -4.60 -4.41 -6.71
C LEU A 28 -3.28 -5.17 -6.59
N ASN A 29 -2.58 -5.02 -5.48
CA ASN A 29 -1.34 -5.74 -5.21
C ASN A 29 -1.55 -7.27 -5.22
N SER A 30 -2.63 -7.74 -4.60
CA SER A 30 -2.99 -9.17 -4.60
C SER A 30 -3.38 -9.69 -5.99
N ARG A 31 -3.99 -8.85 -6.84
CA ARG A 31 -4.31 -9.20 -8.24
C ARG A 31 -3.05 -9.24 -9.09
N ASN A 32 -2.20 -8.23 -9.00
CA ASN A 32 -0.95 -8.17 -9.75
C ASN A 32 -0.07 -9.38 -9.40
N HIS A 33 0.09 -9.72 -8.12
CA HIS A 33 0.82 -10.93 -7.70
C HIS A 33 0.29 -12.20 -8.38
N ARG A 34 -1.03 -12.40 -8.42
CA ARG A 34 -1.63 -13.56 -9.10
C ARG A 34 -1.43 -13.53 -10.61
N SER A 35 -1.43 -12.35 -11.23
CA SER A 35 -1.16 -12.18 -12.66
C SER A 35 0.28 -12.58 -12.98
N ARG A 36 1.25 -12.10 -12.18
CA ARG A 36 2.68 -12.46 -12.28
C ARG A 36 2.90 -13.95 -12.10
N ASP A 37 2.31 -14.54 -11.08
CA ASP A 37 2.42 -15.99 -10.84
C ASP A 37 1.84 -16.77 -12.02
N SER A 38 0.71 -16.33 -12.57
CA SER A 38 0.08 -16.98 -13.72
C SER A 38 0.94 -16.89 -14.98
N GLN A 39 1.51 -15.72 -15.29
CA GLN A 39 2.42 -15.52 -16.42
C GLN A 39 3.71 -16.31 -16.23
N TYR A 40 4.29 -16.29 -15.03
CA TYR A 40 5.49 -17.06 -14.74
C TYR A 40 5.26 -18.57 -14.87
N ILE A 41 4.08 -19.06 -14.48
CA ILE A 41 3.70 -20.46 -14.66
C ILE A 41 3.44 -20.80 -16.13
N ALA A 42 2.80 -19.90 -16.89
CA ALA A 42 2.40 -20.13 -18.27
C ALA A 42 3.56 -19.97 -19.27
N ASP A 43 4.29 -18.86 -19.15
CA ASP A 43 5.26 -18.37 -20.13
C ASP A 43 6.71 -18.43 -19.60
N GLY A 44 6.90 -18.67 -18.30
CA GLY A 44 8.22 -18.77 -17.66
C GLY A 44 8.83 -17.41 -17.30
N GLU A 45 8.18 -16.32 -17.66
CA GLU A 45 8.58 -14.95 -17.34
C GLU A 45 7.34 -14.07 -17.05
N THR A 46 7.57 -12.89 -16.50
CA THR A 46 6.52 -11.89 -16.28
C THR A 46 6.69 -10.80 -17.33
N ASP A 47 5.58 -10.35 -17.92
CA ASP A 47 5.59 -9.26 -18.87
C ASP A 47 6.04 -7.93 -18.22
N PRO A 48 6.76 -7.07 -18.96
CA PRO A 48 7.29 -5.81 -18.44
C PRO A 48 6.19 -4.86 -17.93
N GLU A 49 4.99 -4.93 -18.51
CA GLU A 49 3.83 -4.18 -18.04
C GLU A 49 3.42 -4.61 -16.62
N THR A 50 3.34 -5.92 -16.38
CA THR A 50 2.93 -6.47 -15.08
C THR A 50 4.01 -6.21 -14.02
N GLU A 51 5.29 -6.23 -14.40
CA GLU A 51 6.39 -5.82 -13.53
C GLU A 51 6.36 -4.32 -13.19
N GLY A 52 6.05 -3.47 -14.17
CA GLY A 52 5.89 -2.02 -13.96
C GLY A 52 4.75 -1.71 -12.97
N GLN A 53 3.58 -2.30 -13.20
CA GLN A 53 2.42 -2.19 -12.30
C GLN A 53 2.76 -2.62 -10.86
N HIS A 54 3.52 -3.71 -10.71
CA HIS A 54 3.97 -4.18 -9.40
C HIS A 54 4.92 -3.19 -8.72
N HIS A 55 5.84 -2.60 -9.48
CA HIS A 55 6.77 -1.60 -8.98
C HIS A 55 6.02 -0.39 -8.44
N ASP A 56 5.08 0.15 -9.22
CA ASP A 56 4.28 1.31 -8.84
C ASP A 56 3.43 1.05 -7.59
N LEU A 57 2.81 -0.14 -7.51
CA LEU A 57 2.07 -0.58 -6.32
C LEU A 57 2.95 -0.64 -5.08
N ARG A 58 4.17 -1.20 -5.19
CA ARG A 58 5.09 -1.26 -4.05
C ARG A 58 5.52 0.13 -3.60
N GLU A 59 5.89 1.00 -4.54
CA GLU A 59 6.30 2.35 -4.19
C GLU A 59 5.20 3.12 -3.45
N GLU A 60 3.95 3.02 -3.89
CA GLU A 60 2.82 3.68 -3.23
C GLU A 60 2.52 3.04 -1.86
N LEU A 61 2.54 1.71 -1.76
CA LEU A 61 2.32 1.01 -0.49
C LEU A 61 3.39 1.35 0.55
N ASP A 62 4.66 1.40 0.13
CA ASP A 62 5.81 1.75 0.97
C ASP A 62 5.76 3.22 1.38
N ARG A 63 5.39 4.13 0.45
CA ARG A 63 5.18 5.56 0.75
C ARG A 63 4.11 5.74 1.83
N ARG A 64 2.96 5.06 1.70
CA ARG A 64 1.88 5.11 2.70
C ARG A 64 2.30 4.52 4.03
N GLN A 65 3.05 3.42 4.00
CA GLN A 65 3.57 2.78 5.21
C GLN A 65 4.54 3.71 5.94
N ALA A 66 5.48 4.35 5.23
CA ALA A 66 6.41 5.32 5.80
C ALA A 66 5.69 6.55 6.39
N LEU A 67 4.65 7.07 5.71
CA LEU A 67 3.82 8.16 6.25
C LEU A 67 3.08 7.76 7.54
N ARG A 68 2.63 6.51 7.61
CA ARG A 68 1.98 5.99 8.82
C ARG A 68 2.98 5.78 9.96
N ASP A 69 4.16 5.24 9.66
CA ASP A 69 5.20 4.98 10.64
C ASP A 69 5.78 6.28 11.22
N THR A 70 5.92 7.32 10.37
CA THR A 70 6.28 8.66 10.83
C THR A 70 5.19 9.26 11.73
N ALA A 71 3.91 9.20 11.33
CA ALA A 71 2.81 9.66 12.16
C ALA A 71 2.71 8.89 13.50
N ALA A 72 2.99 7.59 13.52
CA ALA A 72 3.01 6.79 14.74
C ALA A 72 4.21 7.12 15.65
N THR A 73 5.32 7.55 15.09
CA THR A 73 6.52 7.96 15.83
C THR A 73 6.33 9.33 16.49
N ASP A 74 5.61 10.24 15.82
CA ASP A 74 5.27 11.57 16.38
C ASP A 74 4.29 11.48 17.57
N ASP A 75 3.35 10.52 17.55
CA ASP A 75 2.44 10.27 18.69
C ASP A 75 3.18 9.72 19.92
N ALA A 76 4.15 8.81 19.69
CA ALA A 76 4.94 8.21 20.77
C ALA A 76 5.96 9.20 21.41
N THR A 77 6.41 10.21 20.67
CA THR A 77 7.38 11.21 21.15
C THR A 77 6.75 12.42 21.82
N ASN A 78 5.46 12.71 21.56
CA ASN A 78 4.71 13.75 22.28
C ASN A 78 4.13 13.28 23.63
N ALA A 79 4.27 11.99 23.97
CA ALA A 79 4.00 11.47 25.30
C ALA A 79 5.20 11.76 26.24
N GLU A 80 5.39 13.03 26.62
CA GLU A 80 6.41 13.42 27.61
C GLU A 80 6.22 12.69 28.96
N PRO A 81 7.31 12.24 29.61
CA PRO A 81 7.29 11.59 30.92
C PRO A 81 7.12 12.63 32.03
N GLY A 82 5.90 13.09 32.25
CA GLY A 82 5.57 13.99 33.35
C GLY A 82 5.51 13.29 34.70
N SER A 83 6.64 12.97 35.34
CA SER A 83 6.75 12.91 36.81
C SER A 83 8.20 12.80 37.30
N GLU A 84 8.99 13.85 37.08
CA GLU A 84 10.13 14.16 37.95
C GLU A 84 9.68 15.27 38.90
N ALA A 85 9.38 14.92 40.16
CA ALA A 85 9.46 15.78 41.36
C ALA A 85 8.67 15.16 42.52
N ARG A 86 9.37 14.51 43.45
CA ARG A 86 9.20 14.73 44.90
C ARG A 86 10.53 14.43 45.60
N GLU A 87 11.34 15.48 45.75
CA GLU A 87 12.16 15.65 46.95
C GLU A 87 11.24 15.73 48.18
N GLY A 88 11.67 15.13 49.30
CA GLY A 88 10.99 15.22 50.60
C GLY A 88 11.22 14.02 51.48
#